data_AF-A0A4W2DP37-F1
#
_entry.id   AF-A0A4W2DP37-F1
#
_cell.length_a   1.000
_cell.length_b   1.000
_cell.length_c   1.000
_cell.angle_alpha   90.00
_cell.angle_beta   90.00
_cell.angle_gamma   90.00
#
_symmetry.space_group_name_H-M   'P 1'
#
loop_
_entity.id
_entity.type
_entity.pdbx_description
1 polymer ?
#
loop_
_entity_poly.entity_id
_entity_poly.type
_entity_poly.pdbx_seq_one_letter_code
_entity_poly.pdbx_strand_id
1 'polypeptide(L)'
;MGNEELCDFERSRLEVTDDLEKVCNEVVDTCLYKGSRDNMSVILICFPNAPKVSPEAVKKEEELDKYLESRVEEIIKNFYKCQLVGPTNDLVVLLILINFINFINFLPSYSISL
;
A
#
# COMPACT_ATOMS: atom_id res chain seq x y z
N MET A 1 9.29 10.84 -1.05
CA MET A 1 8.00 11.33 -1.60
C MET A 1 8.15 12.81 -1.85
N GLY A 2 7.70 13.29 -3.00
CA GLY A 2 7.63 14.73 -3.27
C GLY A 2 6.48 15.41 -2.50
N ASN A 3 6.46 16.74 -2.45
CA ASN A 3 5.43 17.49 -1.72
C ASN A 3 4.01 17.25 -2.28
N GLU A 4 3.87 17.21 -3.60
CA GLU A 4 2.58 17.00 -4.28
C GLU A 4 2.09 15.55 -4.09
N GLU A 5 2.97 14.57 -4.28
CA GLU A 5 2.68 13.15 -4.00
C GLU A 5 2.22 12.93 -2.55
N LEU A 6 2.86 13.59 -1.58
CA LEU A 6 2.50 13.47 -0.18
C LEU A 6 1.13 14.10 0.12
N CYS A 7 0.85 15.29 -0.43
CA CYS A 7 -0.44 15.94 -0.25
C CYS A 7 -1.60 15.12 -0.84
N ASP A 8 -1.40 14.53 -2.02
CA ASP A 8 -2.42 13.69 -2.66
C ASP A 8 -2.63 12.38 -1.89
N PHE A 9 -1.53 11.80 -1.39
CA PHE A 9 -1.58 10.63 -0.52
C PHE A 9 -2.37 10.92 0.76
N GLU A 10 -2.01 11.95 1.53
CA GLU A 10 -2.70 12.33 2.78
C GLU A 10 -4.19 12.61 2.53
N ARG A 11 -4.53 13.30 1.45
CA ARG A 11 -5.93 13.55 1.07
C ARG A 11 -6.68 12.23 0.83
N SER A 12 -6.10 11.31 0.07
CA SER A 12 -6.72 10.02 -0.22
C SER A 12 -6.97 9.21 1.06
N ARG A 13 -6.05 9.28 2.02
CA ARG A 13 -6.15 8.57 3.30
C ARG A 13 -7.20 9.21 4.22
N LEU A 14 -7.27 10.54 4.27
CA LEU A 14 -8.30 11.28 5.01
C LEU A 14 -9.72 11.07 4.48
N GLU A 15 -9.87 10.71 3.21
CA GLU A 15 -11.16 10.29 2.63
C GLU A 15 -11.57 8.87 3.03
N VAL A 16 -10.65 8.06 3.55
CA VAL A 16 -10.91 6.67 3.99
C VAL A 16 -11.02 6.58 5.51
N THR A 17 -10.23 7.34 6.26
CA THR A 17 -10.20 7.31 7.73
C THR A 17 -10.04 8.71 8.31
N ASP A 18 -10.71 8.99 9.42
CA ASP A 18 -10.55 10.23 10.20
C ASP A 18 -9.53 10.10 11.35
N ASP A 19 -9.02 8.89 11.57
CA ASP A 19 -7.93 8.61 12.49
C ASP A 19 -6.59 9.16 11.95
N LEU A 20 -6.18 10.31 12.48
CA LEU A 20 -4.94 10.98 12.07
C LEU A 20 -3.69 10.19 12.43
N GLU A 21 -3.70 9.41 13.51
CA GLU A 21 -2.56 8.58 13.89
C GLU A 21 -2.36 7.48 12.85
N LYS A 22 -3.46 6.85 12.41
CA LYS A 22 -3.43 5.87 11.32
C LYS A 22 -2.90 6.47 10.02
N VAL A 23 -3.36 7.66 9.61
CA VAL A 23 -2.84 8.34 8.41
C VAL A 23 -1.34 8.64 8.54
N CYS A 24 -0.89 9.12 9.71
CA CYS A 24 0.53 9.36 9.96
C CYS A 24 1.36 8.08 9.86
N ASN A 25 0.87 6.98 10.42
CA ASN A 25 1.55 5.68 10.36
C ASN A 25 1.66 5.20 8.91
N GLU A 26 0.59 5.31 8.12
CA GLU A 26 0.60 4.94 6.70
C GLU A 26 1.61 5.77 5.87
N VAL A 27 1.78 7.07 6.17
CA VAL A 27 2.82 7.91 5.54
C VAL A 27 4.22 7.41 5.87
N VAL A 28 4.48 7.10 7.15
CA VAL A 28 5.78 6.62 7.62
C VAL A 28 6.11 5.26 7.02
N ASP A 29 5.16 4.33 7.03
CA ASP A 29 5.29 3.00 6.42
C ASP A 29 5.55 3.11 4.92
N THR A 30 4.81 3.97 4.21
CA THR A 30 5.03 4.21 2.78
C THR A 30 6.44 4.74 2.51
N CYS A 31 6.94 5.67 3.32
CA CYS A 31 8.30 6.17 3.20
C CYS A 31 9.36 5.10 3.49
N LEU A 32 9.11 4.20 4.46
CA LEU A 32 9.97 3.05 4.75
C LEU A 32 10.02 2.09 3.56
N TYR A 33 8.87 1.78 2.96
CA TYR A 33 8.78 0.92 1.78
C TYR A 33 9.46 1.52 0.54
N LYS A 34 9.44 2.85 0.40
CA LYS A 34 10.23 3.57 -0.63
C LYS A 34 11.75 3.58 -0.34
N GLY A 35 12.20 2.93 0.73
CA GLY A 35 13.61 2.73 1.05
C GLY A 35 14.22 3.79 1.96
N SER A 36 13.40 4.62 2.64
CA SER A 36 13.91 5.53 3.66
C SER A 36 14.57 4.74 4.80
N ARG A 37 15.79 5.13 5.17
CA ARG A 37 16.57 4.54 6.27
C ARG A 37 16.91 5.53 7.37
N ASP A 38 16.34 6.73 7.27
CA ASP A 38 16.55 7.80 8.23
C ASP A 38 15.43 7.80 9.29
N ASN A 39 15.61 8.57 10.36
CA ASN A 39 14.58 8.79 11.35
C ASN A 39 13.43 9.62 10.73
N MET A 40 12.24 9.06 10.70
CA MET A 40 11.04 9.69 10.14
C MET A 40 10.12 10.15 11.27
N SER A 41 9.67 11.40 11.18
CA SER A 41 8.66 11.97 12.07
C SER A 41 7.71 12.81 11.22
N VAL A 42 6.41 12.68 11.49
CA VAL A 42 5.36 13.38 10.75
C VAL A 42 4.39 14.03 11.75
N ILE A 43 3.91 15.22 11.43
CA ILE A 43 2.89 15.92 12.20
C ILE A 43 1.80 16.35 11.22
N LEU A 44 0.60 15.77 11.37
CA LEU A 44 -0.56 16.10 10.56
C LEU A 44 -1.50 17.01 11.35
N ILE A 45 -1.87 18.17 10.79
CA ILE A 45 -2.78 19.14 11.41
C ILE A 45 -3.98 19.35 10.47
N CYS A 46 -5.16 18.90 10.91
CA CYS A 46 -6.39 19.05 10.13
C CYS A 46 -7.19 20.29 10.56
N PHE A 47 -7.47 21.17 9.60
CA PHE A 47 -8.39 22.29 9.78
C PHE A 47 -9.86 21.86 9.59
N PRO A 48 -10.86 22.67 9.98
CA PRO A 48 -12.28 22.31 9.86
C PRO A 48 -12.74 21.92 8.45
N ASN A 49 -12.12 22.48 7.41
CA ASN A 49 -12.37 22.19 6.00
C ASN A 49 -11.45 21.11 5.42
N ALA A 50 -10.77 20.33 6.27
CA ALA A 50 -10.02 19.17 5.81
C ALA A 50 -10.95 18.15 5.12
N PRO A 51 -10.42 17.33 4.20
CA PRO A 51 -11.15 16.22 3.61
C PRO A 51 -11.83 15.37 4.70
N LYS A 52 -13.05 14.93 4.41
CA LYS A 52 -13.85 14.10 5.30
C LYS A 52 -13.94 12.71 4.71
N VAL A 53 -14.14 11.73 5.60
CA VAL A 53 -14.37 10.35 5.19
C VAL A 53 -15.56 10.28 4.23
N SER A 54 -15.31 9.70 3.06
CA SER A 54 -16.30 9.50 2.00
C SER A 54 -16.68 8.02 1.96
N PRO A 55 -17.97 7.67 2.06
CA PRO A 55 -18.42 6.27 1.95
C PRO A 55 -17.99 5.60 0.64
N GLU A 56 -17.88 6.38 -0.43
CA GLU A 56 -17.43 5.89 -1.73
C GLU A 56 -15.93 5.55 -1.73
N ALA A 57 -15.11 6.33 -1.04
CA ALA A 57 -13.68 6.09 -0.90
C ALA A 57 -13.42 4.86 -0.03
N VAL A 58 -14.12 4.74 1.11
CA VAL A 58 -14.05 3.56 1.99
C VAL A 58 -14.43 2.29 1.22
N LYS A 59 -15.53 2.32 0.47
CA LYS A 59 -15.98 1.17 -0.32
C LYS A 59 -14.96 0.78 -1.39
N LYS A 60 -14.36 1.75 -2.09
CA LYS A 60 -13.30 1.49 -3.07
C LYS A 60 -12.06 0.86 -2.43
N GLU A 61 -11.68 1.32 -1.25
CA GLU A 61 -10.57 0.74 -0.49
C GLU A 61 -10.87 -0.73 -0.10
N GLU A 62 -12.07 -1.01 0.43
CA GLU A 62 -12.46 -2.39 0.77
C GLU A 62 -12.55 -3.32 -0.45
N GLU A 63 -13.03 -2.81 -1.59
CA GLU A 63 -13.07 -3.55 -2.85
C GLU A 63 -11.65 -3.85 -3.34
N LEU A 64 -10.75 -2.88 -3.20
CA LEU A 64 -9.35 -3.05 -3.52
C LEU A 64 -8.70 -4.10 -2.61
N ASP A 65 -8.85 -4.01 -1.30
CA ASP A 65 -8.29 -4.98 -0.34
C ASP A 65 -8.75 -6.41 -0.64
N LYS A 66 -10.05 -6.61 -0.86
CA LYS A 66 -10.59 -7.94 -1.23
C LYS A 66 -10.02 -8.45 -2.54
N TYR A 67 -9.80 -7.56 -3.51
CA TYR A 67 -9.15 -7.91 -4.75
C TYR A 67 -7.69 -8.33 -4.51
N LEU A 68 -6.94 -7.59 -3.68
CA LEU A 68 -5.57 -7.95 -3.31
C LEU A 68 -5.49 -9.31 -2.64
N GLU A 69 -6.31 -9.54 -1.61
CA GLU A 69 -6.38 -10.82 -0.90
C GLU A 69 -6.65 -11.99 -1.85
N SER A 70 -7.67 -11.83 -2.72
CA SER A 70 -8.04 -12.86 -3.70
C SER A 70 -6.90 -13.16 -4.68
N ARG A 71 -6.18 -12.12 -5.14
CA ARG A 71 -5.04 -12.27 -6.05
C ARG A 71 -3.86 -12.94 -5.36
N VAL A 72 -3.56 -12.58 -4.11
CA VAL A 72 -2.52 -13.22 -3.30
C VAL A 72 -2.84 -14.70 -3.10
N GLU A 73 -4.08 -15.04 -2.75
CA GLU A 73 -4.49 -16.44 -2.63
C GLU A 73 -4.35 -17.24 -3.92
N GLU A 74 -4.73 -16.66 -5.06
CA GLU A 74 -4.62 -17.32 -6.37
C GLU A 74 -3.17 -17.59 -6.73
N ILE A 75 -2.31 -16.58 -6.53
CA ILE A 75 -0.88 -16.67 -6.74
C ILE A 75 -0.31 -17.82 -5.89
N ILE A 76 -0.61 -17.85 -4.58
CA ILE A 76 -0.18 -18.90 -3.66
C ILE A 76 -0.69 -20.29 -4.08
N LYS A 77 -1.98 -20.43 -4.45
CA LYS A 77 -2.57 -21.69 -4.90
C LYS A 77 -1.93 -22.21 -6.19
N ASN A 78 -1.65 -21.32 -7.15
CA ASN A 78 -0.97 -21.67 -8.40
C ASN A 78 0.46 -22.15 -8.13
N PHE A 79 1.15 -21.55 -7.16
CA PHE A 79 2.48 -22.02 -6.73
C PHE A 79 2.44 -23.42 -6.12
N TYR A 80 1.48 -23.73 -5.25
CA TYR A 80 1.33 -25.08 -4.68
C TYR A 80 0.98 -26.14 -5.73
N LYS A 81 0.21 -25.78 -6.78
CA LYS A 81 -0.13 -26.69 -7.89
C LYS A 81 1.06 -27.00 -8.81
N CYS A 82 2.02 -26.10 -8.95
CA CYS A 82 3.14 -26.26 -9.89
C CYS A 82 4.20 -27.30 -9.44
N GLN A 83 4.15 -27.84 -8.22
CA GLN A 83 4.98 -28.96 -7.73
C GLN A 83 6.45 -28.97 -8.23
N LEU A 84 7.06 -27.80 -8.36
CA LEU A 84 8.49 -27.65 -8.62
C LEU A 84 9.11 -26.90 -7.45
N VAL A 85 9.79 -27.71 -6.66
CA VAL A 85 10.74 -27.42 -5.59
C VAL A 85 10.15 -27.26 -4.19
N GLY A 86 10.69 -28.09 -3.30
CA GLY A 86 10.41 -28.11 -1.87
C GLY A 86 10.86 -26.83 -1.13
N PRO A 87 11.02 -26.90 0.19
CA PRO A 87 11.25 -25.72 1.01
C PRO A 87 12.56 -25.07 0.57
N THR A 88 12.58 -23.72 0.51
CA THR A 88 13.76 -22.87 0.27
C THR A 88 14.30 -22.81 -1.16
N ASN A 89 13.58 -22.14 -2.07
CA ASN A 89 14.23 -21.49 -3.22
C ASN A 89 13.98 -20.00 -3.15
N ASP A 90 15.01 -19.23 -2.79
CA ASP A 90 14.98 -17.76 -2.73
C ASP A 90 14.46 -17.11 -4.03
N LEU A 91 14.64 -17.77 -5.17
CA LEU A 91 14.10 -17.35 -6.47
C LEU A 91 12.56 -17.33 -6.55
N VAL A 92 11.87 -18.21 -5.82
CA VAL A 92 10.40 -18.25 -5.77
C VAL A 92 9.87 -17.08 -4.96
N VAL A 93 10.50 -16.80 -3.81
CA VAL A 93 10.21 -15.61 -3.00
C VAL A 93 10.52 -14.35 -3.80
N LEU A 94 11.62 -14.32 -4.56
CA LEU A 94 11.97 -13.21 -5.45
C LEU A 94 10.93 -13.00 -6.55
N LEU A 95 10.42 -14.07 -7.17
CA LEU A 95 9.40 -13.96 -8.23
C LEU A 95 8.03 -13.54 -7.69
N ILE A 96 7.68 -13.97 -6.47
CA ILE A 96 6.52 -13.48 -5.71
C ILE A 96 6.69 -11.99 -5.42
N LEU A 97 7.84 -11.58 -4.88
CA LEU A 97 8.16 -10.19 -4.60
C LEU A 97 8.15 -9.34 -5.88
N ILE A 98 8.70 -9.81 -7.00
CA ILE A 98 8.71 -9.06 -8.27
C ILE A 98 7.29 -8.89 -8.82
N ASN A 99 6.45 -9.93 -8.79
CA ASN A 99 5.04 -9.80 -9.20
C ASN A 99 4.24 -8.90 -8.25
N PHE A 100 4.52 -8.97 -6.95
CA PHE A 100 3.88 -8.12 -5.95
C PHE A 100 4.32 -6.64 -6.09
N ILE A 101 5.61 -6.39 -6.32
CA ILE A 101 6.18 -5.04 -6.57
C ILE A 101 5.59 -4.46 -7.85
N ASN A 102 5.57 -5.23 -8.96
CA ASN A 102 4.95 -4.76 -10.21
C ASN A 102 3.44 -4.51 -10.08
N PHE A 103 2.77 -5.22 -9.18
CA PHE A 103 1.35 -5.04 -8.90
C PHE A 103 1.10 -3.79 -8.01
N ILE A 104 1.90 -3.59 -6.95
CA ILE A 104 1.83 -2.39 -6.10
C ILE A 104 2.12 -1.12 -6.92
N ASN A 105 3.08 -1.17 -7.86
CA ASN A 105 3.40 -0.08 -8.78
C ASN A 105 2.24 0.31 -9.72
N PHE A 106 1.18 -0.51 -9.82
CA PHE A 106 0.00 -0.22 -10.65
C PHE A 106 -1.10 0.53 -9.89
N LEU A 107 -1.04 0.60 -8.55
CA LEU A 107 -2.02 1.32 -7.75
C LEU A 107 -1.65 2.80 -7.69
N PRO A 108 -2.47 3.72 -8.25
CA PRO A 108 -2.15 5.15 -8.29
C PRO A 108 -1.97 5.76 -6.89
N SER A 109 -2.65 5.22 -5.87
CA SER A 109 -2.51 5.64 -4.47
C SER A 109 -1.22 5.16 -3.78
N TYR A 110 -0.54 4.14 -4.34
CA TYR A 110 0.71 3.59 -3.83
C TYR A 110 1.82 3.65 -4.87
N SER A 111 1.78 4.65 -5.77
CA SER A 111 2.79 4.82 -6.80
C SER A 111 4.17 4.98 -6.15
N ILE A 112 4.89 3.86 -6.06
CA ILE A 112 6.32 3.80 -5.83
C ILE A 112 6.93 4.20 -7.17
N SER A 113 6.99 5.51 -7.40
CA SER A 113 7.87 6.12 -8.38
C SER A 113 9.30 5.72 -8.00
N LEU A 114 9.79 4.64 -8.61
CA LEU A 114 11.21 4.25 -8.69
C LEU A 114 11.95 5.16 -9.67
#